data_AF-A0A517WGU0-F1
#
_entry.id   AF-A0A517WGU0-F1
#
_cell.length_a   1.000
_cell.length_b   1.000
_cell.length_c   1.000
_cell.angle_alpha   90.00
_cell.angle_beta   90.00
_cell.angle_gamma   90.00
#
_symmetry.space_group_name_H-M   'P 1'
#
loop_
_entity.id
_entity.type
_entity.pdbx_description
1 polymer ?
#
loop_
_entity_poly.entity_id
_entity_poly.type
_entity_poly.pdbx_seq_one_letter_code
_entity_poly.pdbx_strand_id
1 'polypeptide(L)'
;MDGHLYGPNNRAHDPPVLSGQEENLPLILKLADVAAYFNRRPSTIYEWIARGLLDATYRKRGKHHFFWRDKVTKLKLEYEENEYETQ
;
A
#
# COMPACT_ATOMS: atom_id res chain seq x y z
N MET A 1 28.43 19.41 5.60
CA MET A 1 27.09 20.00 5.82
C MET A 1 26.14 18.84 5.67
N ASP A 2 25.99 18.08 6.75
CA ASP A 2 25.42 16.75 6.72
C ASP A 2 24.16 16.76 7.57
N GLY A 3 23.03 16.99 6.91
CA GLY A 3 21.71 17.07 7.52
C GLY A 3 20.84 15.91 7.07
N HIS A 4 21.09 14.72 7.61
CA HIS A 4 20.14 13.62 7.63
C HIS A 4 18.92 14.07 8.46
N LEU A 5 17.83 14.47 7.81
CA LEU A 5 16.56 14.82 8.45
C LEU A 5 15.46 13.86 7.97
N TYR A 6 15.48 12.65 8.50
CA TYR A 6 14.27 11.84 8.67
C TYR A 6 14.15 11.47 10.15
N GLY A 7 13.63 12.43 10.92
CA GLY A 7 13.21 12.25 12.32
C GLY A 7 11.74 11.82 12.43
N PRO A 8 11.34 11.18 13.55
CA PRO A 8 10.15 10.35 13.63
C PRO A 8 8.90 11.16 14.03
N ASN A 9 7.90 11.26 13.15
CA ASN A 9 6.59 11.79 13.51
C ASN A 9 5.55 10.67 13.60
N ASN A 10 5.55 10.04 14.79
CA ASN A 10 4.45 9.28 15.33
C ASN A 10 3.43 10.25 15.99
N ARG A 11 2.42 10.65 15.22
CA ARG A 11 1.09 10.86 15.76
C ARG A 11 0.15 10.09 14.86
N ALA A 12 -0.12 8.85 15.30
CA ALA A 12 -1.06 7.94 14.66
C ALA A 12 -2.44 8.61 14.66
N HIS A 13 -2.78 9.26 13.55
CA HIS A 13 -4.14 9.20 13.10
C HIS A 13 -4.32 7.75 12.69
N ASP A 14 -5.08 7.00 13.48
CA ASP A 14 -5.49 5.64 13.18
C ASP A 14 -5.89 5.60 11.69
N PRO A 15 -5.18 4.88 10.81
CA PRO A 15 -5.71 4.64 9.48
C PRO A 15 -7.06 3.96 9.71
N PRO A 16 -8.15 4.39 9.07
CA PRO A 16 -9.45 3.77 9.28
C PRO A 16 -9.26 2.27 9.05
N VAL A 17 -9.32 1.50 10.14
CA VAL A 17 -9.25 0.05 10.09
C VAL A 17 -10.43 -0.38 9.23
N LEU A 18 -10.15 -0.70 7.97
CA LEU A 18 -11.08 -1.36 7.07
C LEU A 18 -11.15 -2.82 7.50
N SER A 19 -11.64 -3.08 8.71
CA SER A 19 -12.01 -4.41 9.18
C SER A 19 -13.14 -4.92 8.28
N GLY A 20 -12.82 -5.84 7.37
CA GLY A 20 -13.80 -6.73 6.74
C GLY A 20 -14.72 -6.12 5.69
N GLN A 21 -14.19 -5.32 4.75
CA GLN A 21 -14.96 -4.85 3.58
C GLN A 21 -14.20 -5.10 2.28
N GLU A 22 -13.67 -6.31 2.06
CA GLU A 22 -13.12 -6.67 0.75
C GLU A 22 -14.23 -6.64 -0.33
N GLU A 23 -15.48 -6.81 0.07
CA GLU A 23 -16.66 -6.95 -0.79
C GLU A 23 -17.13 -5.63 -1.44
N ASN A 24 -16.74 -4.45 -0.91
CA ASN A 24 -17.18 -3.14 -1.42
C ASN A 24 -16.06 -2.27 -2.00
N LEU A 25 -14.89 -2.84 -2.25
CA LEU A 25 -13.79 -2.10 -2.87
C LEU A 25 -14.02 -1.90 -4.37
N PRO A 26 -13.86 -0.67 -4.91
CA PRO A 26 -13.97 -0.42 -6.33
C PRO A 26 -12.92 -1.22 -7.12
N LEU A 27 -13.22 -1.60 -8.37
CA LEU A 27 -12.28 -2.36 -9.22
C LEU A 27 -10.93 -1.64 -9.40
N ILE A 28 -10.95 -0.31 -9.32
CA ILE A 28 -9.75 0.54 -9.39
C ILE A 28 -9.61 1.27 -8.07
N LEU A 29 -8.52 0.98 -7.36
CA LEU A 29 -8.14 1.58 -6.10
C LEU A 29 -7.24 2.79 -6.34
N LYS A 30 -7.41 3.84 -5.54
CA LYS A 30 -6.41 4.91 -5.44
C LYS A 30 -5.36 4.52 -4.41
N LEU A 31 -4.25 5.25 -4.42
CA LEU A 31 -3.16 5.04 -3.46
C LEU A 31 -3.61 5.05 -1.99
N ALA A 32 -4.59 5.89 -1.64
CA ALA A 32 -5.16 5.93 -0.29
C ALA A 32 -5.95 4.66 0.06
N ASP A 33 -6.71 4.11 -0.91
CA ASP A 33 -7.47 2.88 -0.72
C ASP A 33 -6.53 1.67 -0.59
N VAL A 34 -5.43 1.65 -1.36
CA VAL A 34 -4.39 0.62 -1.26
C VAL A 34 -3.68 0.70 0.10
N ALA A 35 -3.33 1.90 0.55
CA ALA A 35 -2.75 2.11 1.88
C ALA A 35 -3.67 1.55 2.97
N ALA A 36 -4.97 1.84 2.90
CA ALA A 36 -5.95 1.29 3.83
C ALA A 36 -6.09 -0.24 3.71
N TYR A 37 -6.05 -0.79 2.49
CA TYR A 37 -6.17 -2.23 2.23
C TYR A 37 -5.02 -3.06 2.81
N PHE A 38 -3.80 -2.53 2.74
CA PHE A 38 -2.62 -3.14 3.37
C PHE A 38 -2.44 -2.73 4.83
N ASN A 39 -3.32 -1.89 5.38
CA ASN A 39 -3.16 -1.26 6.69
C ASN A 39 -1.75 -0.63 6.86
N ARG A 40 -1.30 0.08 5.83
CA ARG A 40 0.00 0.77 5.76
C ARG A 40 -0.21 2.25 5.48
N ARG A 41 0.84 3.05 5.72
CA ARG A 41 0.82 4.47 5.38
C ARG A 41 0.95 4.67 3.87
N PRO A 42 0.35 5.73 3.28
CA PRO A 42 0.57 6.10 1.89
C PRO A 42 2.04 6.20 1.49
N SER A 43 2.89 6.70 2.40
CA SER A 43 4.34 6.79 2.18
C SER A 43 4.98 5.42 1.98
N THR A 44 4.57 4.41 2.75
CA THR A 44 5.05 3.02 2.59
C THR A 44 4.67 2.46 1.22
N ILE A 45 3.46 2.78 0.74
CA ILE A 45 3.04 2.40 -0.62
C ILE A 45 3.93 3.08 -1.67
N TYR A 46 4.26 4.37 -1.51
CA TYR A 46 5.22 5.04 -2.40
C TYR A 46 6.61 4.41 -2.36
N GLU A 47 7.10 4.00 -1.19
CA GLU A 47 8.37 3.28 -1.06
C GLU A 47 8.32 1.94 -1.79
N TRP A 48 7.20 1.19 -1.70
CA TRP A 48 7.03 -0.06 -2.45
C TRP A 48 7.00 0.16 -3.96
N ILE A 49 6.38 1.25 -4.43
CA ILE A 49 6.44 1.66 -5.84
C ILE A 49 7.89 1.98 -6.24
N ALA A 50 8.61 2.77 -5.44
CA ALA A 50 9.99 3.13 -5.72
C ALA A 50 10.93 1.91 -5.72
N ARG A 51 10.62 0.90 -4.91
CA ARG A 51 11.34 -0.38 -4.87
C ARG A 51 10.92 -1.36 -5.98
N GLY A 52 9.90 -1.04 -6.78
CA GLY A 52 9.37 -1.93 -7.81
C GLY A 52 8.54 -3.11 -7.28
N LEU A 53 8.20 -3.13 -5.99
CA LEU A 53 7.40 -4.22 -5.38
C LEU A 53 5.96 -4.23 -5.87
N LEU A 54 5.41 -3.06 -6.21
CA LEU A 54 4.08 -2.90 -6.78
C LEU A 54 4.10 -2.76 -8.30
N ASP A 55 5.25 -3.02 -8.94
CA ASP A 55 5.35 -2.91 -10.39
C ASP A 55 4.35 -3.85 -11.08
N ALA A 56 3.78 -3.43 -12.22
CA ALA A 56 2.68 -4.08 -12.92
C ALA A 56 1.29 -4.16 -12.21
N THR A 57 1.16 -3.75 -10.94
CA THR A 57 -0.14 -3.72 -10.23
C THR A 57 -0.93 -2.42 -10.42
N TYR A 58 -0.26 -1.37 -10.91
CA TYR A 58 -0.82 -0.04 -11.05
C TYR A 58 -0.54 0.58 -12.42
N ARG A 59 -1.30 1.61 -12.73
CA ARG A 59 -1.06 2.52 -13.85
C ARG A 59 -0.98 3.95 -13.36
N LYS A 60 -0.09 4.72 -13.97
CA LYS A 60 0.01 6.16 -13.73
C LYS A 60 -0.86 6.91 -14.74
N ARG A 61 -1.72 7.80 -14.26
CA ARG A 61 -2.50 8.73 -15.08
C ARG A 61 -2.28 10.15 -14.55
N GLY A 62 -1.39 10.89 -15.21
CA GLY A 62 -0.94 12.20 -14.73
C GLY A 62 -0.24 12.09 -13.38
N LYS A 63 -0.75 12.82 -12.38
CA LYS A 63 -0.23 12.81 -11.00
C LYS A 63 -0.77 11.66 -10.13
N HIS A 64 -1.72 10.89 -10.63
CA HIS A 64 -2.42 9.86 -9.84
C HIS A 64 -1.96 8.45 -10.20
N HIS A 65 -1.77 7.63 -9.18
CA HIS A 65 -1.53 6.19 -9.28
C HIS A 65 -2.86 5.46 -9.05
N PHE A 66 -3.24 4.63 -10.02
CA PHE A 66 -4.46 3.82 -10.00
C PHE A 66 -4.07 2.35 -9.99
N PHE A 67 -4.57 1.60 -9.02
CA PHE A 67 -4.23 0.21 -8.80
C PHE A 67 -5.42 -0.67 -9.15
N TRP A 68 -5.17 -1.82 -9.77
CA TRP A 68 -6.23 -2.79 -9.98
C TRP A 68 -6.42 -3.62 -8.72
N ARG A 69 -7.66 -3.63 -8.20
CA ARG A 69 -8.00 -4.39 -6.99
C ARG A 69 -7.53 -5.84 -7.08
N ASP A 70 -7.85 -6.51 -8.18
CA ASP A 70 -7.52 -7.92 -8.40
C ASP A 70 -6.01 -8.21 -8.24
N LYS A 71 -5.17 -7.40 -8.90
CA LYS A 71 -3.71 -7.52 -8.80
C LYS A 71 -3.19 -7.21 -7.40
N VAL A 72 -3.78 -6.22 -6.73
CA VAL A 72 -3.41 -5.83 -5.36
C VAL A 72 -3.80 -6.93 -4.37
N THR A 73 -4.99 -7.52 -4.51
CA THR A 73 -5.44 -8.65 -3.69
C THR A 73 -4.54 -9.87 -3.90
N LYS A 74 -4.19 -10.18 -5.15
CA LYS A 74 -3.25 -11.27 -5.44
C LYS A 74 -1.91 -11.06 -4.76
N LEU A 75 -1.34 -9.86 -4.87
CA LEU A 75 -0.07 -9.52 -4.23
C LEU A 75 -0.15 -9.57 -2.70
N LYS A 76 -1.30 -9.19 -2.12
CA LYS A 76 -1.53 -9.30 -0.68
C LYS A 76 -1.56 -10.76 -0.23
N LEU A 77 -2.26 -11.63 -0.94
CA LEU A 77 -2.27 -13.07 -0.67
C LEU A 77 -0.85 -13.64 -0.75
N GLU A 78 -0.11 -13.32 -1.81
CA GLU A 78 1.29 -13.71 -1.95
C GLU A 78 2.14 -13.22 -0.76
N TYR A 79 1.95 -11.98 -0.31
CA TYR A 79 2.67 -11.42 0.84
C TYR A 79 2.30 -12.12 2.16
N GLU A 80 1.02 -12.37 2.41
CA GLU A 80 0.55 -13.06 3.62
C GLU A 80 1.07 -14.50 3.66
N GLU A 81 1.09 -15.21 2.53
CA GLU A 81 1.65 -16.57 2.44
C GLU A 81 3.15 -16.60 2.77
N ASN A 82 3.91 -15.58 2.33
CA ASN A 82 5.35 -15.50 2.58
C ASN A 82 5.72 -15.11 4.03
N GLU A 83 4.84 -14.46 4.80
CA GLU A 83 5.10 -14.17 6.22
C GLU A 83 5.09 -15.44 7.10
N TYR A 84 4.40 -16.50 6.68
CA TYR A 84 4.33 -17.76 7.45
C TYR A 84 5.54 -18.69 7.25
N GLU A 85 6.36 -18.48 6.21
CA GLU A 85 7.52 -19.33 5.93
C GLU A 85 8.80 -18.93 6.69
N THR A 86 8.76 -17.83 7.46
CA THR A 86 9.89 -17.38 8.30
C THR A 86 9.57 -17.48 9.81
N GLN A 87 8.88 -18.55 10.24
CA GLN A 87 8.75 -18.92 11.65
C GLN A 87 9.26 -20.33 11.93
#